data_AF-A0A535HLD1-F1
#
_entry.id   AF-A0A535HLD1-F1
#
_cell.length_a   1.000
_cell.length_b   1.000
_cell.length_c   1.000
_cell.angle_alpha   90.00
_cell.angle_beta   90.00
_cell.angle_gamma   90.00
#
_symmetry.space_group_name_H-M   'P 1'
#
loop_
_entity.id
_entity.type
_entity.pdbx_description
1 polymer ?
#
loop_
_entity_poly.entity_id
_entity_poly.type
_entity_poly.pdbx_seq_one_letter_code
_entity_poly.pdbx_strand_id
1 'polypeptide(L)'
;MKKRFCLCILLGYLLSACALLEAAPLTSSDEVMARVNGVALTRSDLNTRMALASIAAWLTNGGTLPSMDDDQFVNRWIDSELMAQAAAKANVSATHDEAEAEVARLLREANLNESDLLRQLSLVNLTRDDFVGYEQRAVAIQKFVDANIVAGVSEIEKPSKLLTWL
;
A
#
# COMPACT_ATOMS: atom_id res chain seq x y z
N MET A 1 70.43 16.61 5.93
CA MET A 1 69.88 15.23 5.93
C MET A 1 68.48 15.21 6.57
N LYS A 2 67.43 15.65 5.87
CA LYS A 2 66.05 15.79 6.43
C LYS A 2 64.92 15.59 5.39
N LYS A 3 65.18 14.88 4.29
CA LYS A 3 64.21 14.73 3.18
C LYS A 3 63.82 13.29 2.83
N ARG A 4 64.28 12.29 3.60
CA ARG A 4 64.02 10.87 3.31
C ARG A 4 63.00 10.20 4.25
N PHE A 5 62.53 10.89 5.28
CA PHE A 5 61.65 10.30 6.31
C PHE A 5 60.15 10.59 6.12
N CYS A 6 59.77 11.42 5.14
CA CYS A 6 58.35 11.80 4.95
C CYS A 6 57.63 10.97 3.87
N LEU A 7 58.35 10.19 3.06
CA LEU A 7 57.77 9.53 1.89
C LEU A 7 57.14 8.15 2.20
N CYS A 8 57.51 7.53 3.32
CA CYS A 8 57.05 6.17 3.66
C CYS A 8 55.76 6.14 4.49
N ILE A 9 55.38 7.25 5.14
CA ILE A 9 54.16 7.32 5.97
C ILE A 9 52.92 7.63 5.11
N LEU A 10 53.09 8.31 3.98
CA LEU A 10 51.99 8.63 3.07
C LEU A 10 51.58 7.46 2.14
N LEU A 11 52.48 6.51 1.88
CA LEU A 11 52.16 5.31 1.09
C LEU A 11 51.45 4.20 1.89
N GLY A 12 51.54 4.21 3.23
CA GLY A 12 50.83 3.26 4.08
C GLY A 12 49.32 3.56 4.21
N TYR A 13 48.94 4.84 4.13
CA TYR A 13 47.53 5.24 4.24
C TYR A 13 46.74 5.13 2.94
N LEU A 14 47.41 5.08 1.78
CA LEU A 14 46.72 4.96 0.49
C LEU A 14 46.31 3.52 0.14
N LEU A 15 46.92 2.51 0.76
CA LEU A 15 46.56 1.10 0.57
C LEU A 15 45.60 0.55 1.64
N SER A 16 45.43 1.22 2.78
CA SER A 16 44.47 0.81 3.82
C SER A 16 43.04 1.34 3.59
N ALA A 17 42.83 2.19 2.58
CA ALA A 17 41.51 2.76 2.26
C ALA A 17 40.76 1.99 1.14
N CYS A 18 41.38 1.01 0.48
CA CYS A 18 40.78 0.22 -0.59
C CYS A 18 40.20 -1.14 -0.16
N ALA A 19 40.18 -1.46 1.14
CA ALA A 19 39.67 -2.74 1.66
C ALA A 19 38.26 -2.66 2.29
N LEU A 20 37.55 -1.54 2.11
CA LEU A 20 36.20 -1.33 2.64
C LEU A 20 35.14 -1.11 1.55
N LEU A 21 35.44 -1.51 0.31
CA LEU A 21 34.48 -1.49 -0.79
C LEU A 21 33.97 -2.93 -1.03
N GLU A 22 32.64 -3.05 -0.97
CA GLU A 22 31.84 -4.21 -1.42
C GLU A 22 31.62 -5.36 -0.42
N ALA A 23 31.06 -5.03 0.74
CA ALA A 23 29.84 -5.72 1.13
C ALA A 23 28.66 -4.88 0.63
N ALA A 24 28.37 -4.96 -0.67
CA ALA A 24 27.07 -4.54 -1.15
C ALA A 24 26.05 -5.37 -0.37
N PRO A 25 25.10 -4.77 0.37
CA PRO A 25 23.99 -5.56 0.86
C PRO A 25 23.40 -6.23 -0.37
N LEU A 26 23.29 -7.56 -0.33
CA LEU A 26 22.41 -8.29 -1.23
C LEU A 26 21.05 -7.61 -1.06
N THR A 27 20.74 -6.66 -1.95
CA THR A 27 19.40 -6.14 -2.11
C THR A 27 18.62 -7.36 -2.55
N SER A 28 17.99 -8.04 -1.59
CA SER A 28 16.92 -8.98 -1.90
C SER A 28 15.91 -8.15 -2.68
N SER A 29 15.95 -8.24 -4.01
CA SER A 29 14.96 -7.56 -4.83
C SER A 29 13.64 -8.20 -4.44
N ASP A 30 12.75 -7.40 -3.86
CA ASP A 30 11.44 -7.89 -3.50
C ASP A 30 10.76 -8.51 -4.74
N GLU A 31 10.11 -9.65 -4.54
CA GLU A 31 9.53 -10.44 -5.63
C GLU A 31 8.45 -9.59 -6.32
N VAL A 32 8.58 -9.37 -7.63
CA VAL A 32 7.56 -8.67 -8.41
C VAL A 32 6.47 -9.65 -8.79
N MET A 33 5.30 -9.52 -8.18
CA MET A 33 4.12 -10.35 -8.43
C MET A 33 3.43 -9.96 -9.73
N ALA A 34 3.36 -8.65 -10.03
CA ALA A 34 2.73 -8.12 -11.24
C ALA A 34 3.26 -6.73 -11.62
N ARG A 35 2.91 -6.27 -12.83
CA ARG A 35 3.15 -4.88 -13.26
C ARG A 35 1.90 -4.28 -13.90
N VAL A 36 1.50 -3.09 -13.45
CA VAL A 36 0.32 -2.37 -13.95
C VAL A 36 0.77 -1.01 -14.49
N ASN A 37 0.76 -0.86 -15.82
CA ASN A 37 1.23 0.34 -16.53
C ASN A 37 2.62 0.83 -16.08
N GLY A 38 3.53 -0.11 -15.80
CA GLY A 38 4.91 0.16 -15.36
C GLY A 38 5.11 0.20 -13.85
N VAL A 39 4.05 0.26 -13.04
CA VAL A 39 4.12 0.16 -11.57
C VAL A 39 4.33 -1.30 -11.19
N ALA A 40 5.40 -1.59 -10.44
CA ALA A 40 5.64 -2.93 -9.90
C ALA A 40 4.77 -3.16 -8.66
N LEU A 41 4.12 -4.31 -8.63
CA LEU A 41 3.35 -4.80 -7.49
C LEU A 41 4.18 -5.91 -6.84
N THR A 42 4.74 -5.63 -5.66
CA THR A 42 5.71 -6.53 -5.01
C THR A 42 5.07 -7.48 -3.99
N ARG A 43 5.81 -8.49 -3.54
CA ARG A 43 5.37 -9.39 -2.48
C ARG A 43 5.21 -8.67 -1.14
N SER A 44 6.08 -7.72 -0.79
CA SER A 44 5.90 -6.93 0.43
C SER A 44 4.63 -6.07 0.36
N ASP A 45 4.36 -5.46 -0.79
CA ASP A 45 3.14 -4.68 -1.02
C ASP A 45 1.88 -5.57 -0.90
N LEU A 46 1.94 -6.80 -1.44
CA LEU A 46 0.86 -7.77 -1.34
C LEU A 46 0.53 -8.05 0.13
N ASN A 47 1.52 -8.36 0.95
CA ASN A 47 1.33 -8.67 2.37
C ASN A 47 0.67 -7.49 3.11
N THR A 48 1.17 -6.27 2.88
CA THR A 48 0.61 -5.04 3.46
C THR A 48 -0.84 -4.83 3.03
N ARG A 49 -1.14 -5.01 1.74
CA ARG A 49 -2.50 -4.83 1.20
C ARG A 49 -3.46 -5.90 1.68
N MET A 50 -3.03 -7.15 1.80
CA MET A 50 -3.85 -8.22 2.38
C MET A 50 -4.17 -7.94 3.84
N ALA A 51 -3.21 -7.43 4.61
CA ALA A 51 -3.44 -7.02 6.00
C ALA A 51 -4.45 -5.87 6.10
N LEU A 52 -4.31 -4.82 5.28
CA LEU A 52 -5.26 -3.70 5.21
C LEU A 52 -6.66 -4.17 4.79
N ALA A 53 -6.76 -5.02 3.76
CA ALA A 53 -8.01 -5.60 3.29
C ALA A 53 -8.67 -6.48 4.35
N SER A 54 -7.88 -7.20 5.15
CA SER A 54 -8.39 -8.01 6.27
C SER A 54 -9.04 -7.14 7.32
N ILE A 55 -8.42 -6.00 7.64
CA ILE A 55 -8.93 -5.05 8.62
C ILE A 55 -10.20 -4.36 8.09
N ALA A 56 -10.21 -3.94 6.82
CA ALA A 56 -11.41 -3.38 6.19
C ALA A 56 -12.57 -4.39 6.17
N ALA A 57 -12.30 -5.65 5.80
CA ALA A 57 -13.29 -6.72 5.85
C ALA A 57 -13.77 -7.03 7.28
N TRP A 58 -12.90 -6.86 8.28
CA TRP A 58 -13.30 -6.97 9.67
C TRP A 58 -14.30 -5.89 10.08
N LEU A 59 -14.08 -4.64 9.65
CA LEU A 59 -14.99 -3.53 9.90
C LEU A 59 -16.35 -3.71 9.19
N THR A 60 -16.39 -4.31 7.99
CA THR A 60 -17.64 -4.42 7.23
C THR A 60 -18.40 -5.73 7.46
N ASN A 61 -17.69 -6.84 7.69
CA ASN A 61 -18.28 -8.20 7.69
C ASN A 61 -17.98 -8.99 8.98
N GLY A 62 -17.38 -8.38 10.00
CA GLY A 62 -17.14 -9.04 11.28
C GLY A 62 -15.95 -10.02 11.30
N GLY A 63 -15.02 -9.93 10.36
CA GLY A 63 -13.65 -10.43 10.59
C GLY A 63 -13.09 -11.45 9.62
N THR A 64 -13.75 -11.72 8.49
CA THR A 64 -13.21 -12.69 7.53
C THR A 64 -13.23 -12.12 6.13
N LEU A 65 -12.05 -11.89 5.55
CA LEU A 65 -11.91 -11.89 4.10
C LEU A 65 -12.43 -13.25 3.60
N PRO A 66 -13.19 -13.30 2.50
CA PRO A 66 -13.43 -14.55 1.81
C PRO A 66 -12.09 -15.26 1.60
N SER A 67 -12.02 -16.57 1.85
CA SER A 67 -10.77 -17.32 1.64
C SER A 67 -10.35 -17.13 0.18
N MET A 68 -9.25 -16.41 -0.02
CA MET A 68 -8.73 -16.04 -1.31
C MET A 68 -7.28 -16.49 -1.36
N ASP A 69 -6.90 -17.17 -2.43
CA ASP A 69 -5.49 -17.46 -2.68
C ASP A 69 -4.75 -16.19 -3.15
N ASP A 70 -3.41 -16.22 -3.07
CA ASP A 70 -2.57 -15.09 -3.44
C ASP A 70 -2.85 -14.62 -4.88
N ASP A 71 -3.09 -15.54 -5.82
CA ASP A 71 -3.30 -15.23 -7.23
C ASP A 71 -4.61 -14.47 -7.46
N GLN A 72 -5.69 -14.89 -6.80
CA GLN A 72 -6.97 -14.18 -6.83
C GLN A 72 -6.84 -12.78 -6.22
N PHE A 73 -6.09 -12.64 -5.11
CA PHE A 73 -5.88 -11.34 -4.49
C PHE A 73 -5.05 -10.42 -5.39
N VAL A 74 -3.98 -10.94 -6.00
CA VAL A 74 -3.15 -10.20 -6.96
C VAL A 74 -4.00 -9.72 -8.14
N ASN A 75 -4.91 -10.54 -8.68
CA ASN A 75 -5.79 -10.13 -9.77
C ASN A 75 -6.73 -8.99 -9.34
N ARG A 76 -7.36 -9.07 -8.16
CA ARG A 76 -8.19 -7.96 -7.64
C ARG A 76 -7.38 -6.71 -7.39
N TRP A 77 -6.16 -6.85 -6.90
CA TRP A 77 -5.25 -5.74 -6.69
C TRP A 77 -4.86 -5.10 -8.03
N ILE A 78 -4.60 -5.87 -9.09
CA ILE A 78 -4.38 -5.35 -10.44
C ILE A 78 -5.58 -4.51 -10.91
N ASP A 79 -6.80 -5.02 -10.73
CA ASP A 79 -8.02 -4.29 -11.13
C ASP A 79 -8.19 -2.99 -10.34
N SER A 80 -7.97 -3.03 -9.02
CA SER A 80 -7.96 -1.86 -8.15
C SER A 80 -6.89 -0.83 -8.55
N GLU A 81 -5.71 -1.31 -8.97
CA GLU A 81 -4.62 -0.45 -9.46
C GLU A 81 -5.00 0.24 -10.77
N LEU A 82 -5.60 -0.49 -11.72
CA LEU A 82 -6.12 0.06 -12.97
C LEU A 82 -7.19 1.12 -12.73
N MET A 83 -8.13 0.88 -11.82
CA MET A 83 -9.19 1.85 -11.48
C MET A 83 -8.65 3.11 -10.83
N ALA A 84 -7.68 2.99 -9.92
CA ALA A 84 -7.06 4.15 -9.29
C ALA A 84 -6.27 4.99 -10.31
N GLN A 85 -5.55 4.34 -11.23
CA GLN A 85 -4.84 5.05 -12.30
C GLN A 85 -5.82 5.73 -13.26
N ALA A 86 -6.96 5.12 -13.55
CA ALA A 86 -8.04 5.73 -14.33
C ALA A 86 -8.65 6.95 -13.61
N ALA A 87 -8.92 6.84 -12.31
CA ALA A 87 -9.40 7.94 -11.47
C ALA A 87 -8.41 9.13 -11.50
N ALA A 88 -7.13 8.84 -11.27
CA ALA A 88 -6.07 9.85 -11.31
C ALA A 88 -5.98 10.54 -12.68
N LYS A 89 -6.05 9.76 -13.78
CA LYS A 89 -6.06 10.31 -15.15
C LYS A 89 -7.28 11.20 -15.42
N ALA A 90 -8.41 10.92 -14.78
CA ALA A 90 -9.63 11.73 -14.84
C ALA A 90 -9.64 12.91 -13.84
N ASN A 91 -8.54 13.16 -13.12
CA ASN A 91 -8.43 14.14 -12.04
C ASN A 91 -9.45 13.91 -10.90
N VAL A 92 -9.88 12.66 -10.71
CA VAL A 92 -10.70 12.24 -9.58
C VAL A 92 -9.78 11.77 -8.46
N SER A 93 -9.87 12.41 -7.31
CA SER A 93 -9.12 12.08 -6.10
C SER A 93 -10.00 12.21 -4.87
N ALA A 94 -9.61 11.55 -3.78
CA ALA A 94 -10.19 11.76 -2.46
C ALA A 94 -9.26 12.65 -1.62
N THR A 95 -9.83 13.54 -0.82
CA THR A 95 -9.07 14.29 0.19
C THR A 95 -8.80 13.40 1.42
N HIS A 96 -7.86 13.83 2.26
CA HIS A 96 -7.62 13.18 3.55
C HIS A 96 -8.88 13.20 4.44
N ASP A 97 -9.59 14.33 4.49
CA ASP A 97 -10.83 14.46 5.26
C ASP A 97 -11.95 13.52 4.77
N GLU A 98 -12.06 13.29 3.45
CA GLU A 98 -13.01 12.33 2.89
C GLU A 98 -12.66 10.89 3.32
N ALA A 99 -11.37 10.54 3.37
CA ALA A 99 -10.91 9.25 3.86
C ALA A 99 -11.15 9.07 5.37
N GLU A 100 -10.89 10.10 6.17
CA GLU A 100 -11.17 10.06 7.61
C GLU A 100 -12.66 9.95 7.92
N ALA A 101 -13.51 10.64 7.15
CA ALA A 101 -14.95 10.51 7.25
C ALA A 101 -15.41 9.09 6.94
N GLU A 102 -14.76 8.43 5.98
CA GLU A 102 -15.03 7.05 5.62
C GLU A 102 -14.61 6.06 6.71
N VAL A 103 -13.40 6.22 7.29
CA VAL A 103 -13.00 5.39 8.44
C VAL A 103 -13.94 5.58 9.61
N ALA A 104 -14.34 6.81 9.92
CA ALA A 104 -15.30 7.09 10.97
C ALA A 104 -16.67 6.46 10.68
N ARG A 105 -17.08 6.38 9.41
CA ARG A 105 -18.30 5.68 8.98
C ARG A 105 -18.19 4.18 9.23
N LEU A 106 -17.10 3.55 8.79
CA LEU A 106 -16.83 2.13 8.98
C LEU A 106 -16.84 1.73 10.46
N LEU A 107 -16.16 2.50 11.31
CA LEU A 107 -16.14 2.27 12.76
C LEU A 107 -17.54 2.36 13.38
N ARG A 108 -18.34 3.36 13.00
CA ARG A 108 -19.72 3.50 13.49
C ARG A 108 -20.60 2.32 13.08
N GLU A 109 -20.51 1.89 11.82
CA GLU A 109 -21.30 0.76 11.30
C GLU A 109 -20.91 -0.57 11.94
N ALA A 110 -19.62 -0.74 12.24
CA ALA A 110 -19.12 -1.89 12.97
C ALA A 110 -19.39 -1.84 14.48
N ASN A 111 -19.92 -0.72 14.99
CA ASN A 111 -20.04 -0.43 16.43
C ASN A 111 -18.69 -0.57 17.18
N LEU A 112 -17.63 -0.06 16.57
CA LEU A 112 -16.26 -0.06 17.09
C LEU A 112 -15.76 1.36 17.30
N ASN A 113 -14.66 1.50 18.04
CA ASN A 113 -14.00 2.78 18.26
C ASN A 113 -12.57 2.77 17.71
N GLU A 114 -11.96 3.97 17.70
CA GLU A 114 -10.60 4.19 17.21
C GLU A 114 -9.56 3.26 17.87
N SER A 115 -9.69 2.97 19.17
CA SER A 115 -8.75 2.11 19.89
C SER A 115 -8.81 0.65 19.42
N ASP A 116 -9.95 0.18 18.92
CA ASP A 116 -10.09 -1.16 18.36
C ASP A 116 -9.37 -1.25 17.01
N LEU A 117 -9.48 -0.23 16.17
CA LEU A 117 -8.74 -0.13 14.91
C LEU A 117 -7.23 -0.08 15.13
N LEU A 118 -6.75 0.80 16.01
CA LEU A 118 -5.32 0.91 16.33
C LEU A 118 -4.75 -0.41 16.86
N ARG A 119 -5.54 -1.16 17.64
CA ARG A 119 -5.16 -2.49 18.12
C ARG A 119 -4.99 -3.46 16.95
N GLN A 120 -5.94 -3.53 16.03
CA GLN A 120 -5.85 -4.42 14.86
C GLN A 120 -4.65 -4.08 13.98
N LEU A 121 -4.42 -2.80 13.69
CA LEU A 121 -3.28 -2.33 12.91
C LEU A 121 -1.94 -2.71 13.57
N SER A 122 -1.87 -2.60 14.90
CA SER A 122 -0.65 -2.94 15.65
C SER A 122 -0.27 -4.43 15.56
N LEU A 123 -1.25 -5.34 15.41
CA LEU A 123 -1.00 -6.78 15.25
C LEU A 123 -0.24 -7.13 13.97
N VAL A 124 -0.34 -6.26 12.97
CA VAL A 124 0.27 -6.42 11.63
C VAL A 124 1.30 -5.34 11.34
N ASN A 125 1.76 -4.60 12.37
CA ASN A 125 2.76 -3.53 12.27
C ASN A 125 2.40 -2.43 11.26
N LEU A 126 1.11 -2.06 11.22
CA LEU A 126 0.58 -0.95 10.43
C LEU A 126 0.16 0.20 11.33
N THR A 127 0.11 1.38 10.75
CA THR A 127 -0.28 2.63 11.42
C THR A 127 -1.68 3.08 11.01
N ARG A 128 -2.21 4.07 11.73
CA ARG A 128 -3.48 4.69 11.36
C ARG A 128 -3.42 5.34 9.98
N ASP A 129 -2.31 5.99 9.66
CA ASP A 129 -2.08 6.68 8.39
C ASP A 129 -2.04 5.69 7.21
N ASP A 130 -1.49 4.49 7.41
CA ASP A 130 -1.53 3.43 6.39
C ASP A 130 -2.98 3.06 6.05
N PHE A 131 -3.84 2.97 7.07
CA PHE A 131 -5.26 2.68 6.88
C PHE A 131 -6.02 3.87 6.27
N VAL A 132 -5.71 5.11 6.65
CA VAL A 132 -6.30 6.30 5.99
C VAL A 132 -5.91 6.33 4.51
N GLY A 133 -4.63 6.11 4.19
CA GLY A 133 -4.15 6.12 2.80
C GLY A 133 -4.80 5.03 1.95
N TYR A 134 -5.05 3.87 2.56
CA TYR A 134 -5.80 2.79 1.95
C TYR A 134 -7.24 3.20 1.62
N GLU A 135 -7.98 3.76 2.58
CA GLU A 135 -9.36 4.21 2.37
C GLU A 135 -9.44 5.41 1.42
N GLN A 136 -8.46 6.32 1.45
CA GLN A 136 -8.39 7.45 0.51
C GLN A 136 -8.35 6.96 -0.93
N ARG A 137 -7.58 5.90 -1.20
CA ARG A 137 -7.54 5.26 -2.52
C ARG A 137 -8.89 4.64 -2.88
N ALA A 138 -9.53 3.92 -1.94
CA ALA A 138 -10.83 3.30 -2.15
C ALA A 138 -11.92 4.35 -2.45
N VAL A 139 -11.95 5.47 -1.70
CA VAL A 139 -12.87 6.59 -1.92
C VAL A 139 -12.64 7.25 -3.29
N ALA A 140 -11.39 7.42 -3.72
CA ALA A 140 -11.09 7.98 -5.04
C ALA A 140 -11.62 7.08 -6.18
N ILE A 141 -11.42 5.77 -6.07
CA ILE A 141 -11.97 4.77 -7.00
C ILE A 141 -13.50 4.86 -6.99
N GLN A 142 -14.13 4.89 -5.81
CA GLN A 142 -15.58 4.95 -5.68
C GLN A 142 -16.17 6.20 -6.34
N LYS A 143 -15.55 7.38 -6.12
CA LYS A 143 -15.93 8.64 -6.79
C LYS A 143 -15.83 8.53 -8.31
N PHE A 144 -14.77 7.89 -8.80
CA PHE A 144 -14.59 7.69 -10.24
C PHE A 144 -15.66 6.79 -10.85
N VAL A 145 -15.96 5.66 -10.21
CA VAL A 145 -17.03 4.73 -10.62
C VAL A 145 -18.39 5.42 -10.62
N ASP A 146 -18.71 6.19 -9.58
CA ASP A 146 -20.00 6.88 -9.49
C ASP A 146 -20.15 7.95 -10.58
N ALA A 147 -19.07 8.67 -10.90
CA ALA A 147 -19.08 9.71 -11.93
C ALA A 147 -19.13 9.16 -13.37
N ASN A 148 -18.54 7.98 -13.64
CA ASN A 148 -18.32 7.49 -15.00
C ASN A 148 -19.11 6.23 -15.37
N ILE A 149 -19.58 5.45 -14.39
CA ILE A 149 -20.24 4.16 -14.63
C ILE A 149 -21.70 4.22 -14.18
N VAL A 150 -21.98 4.71 -12.95
CA VAL A 150 -23.36 4.78 -12.43
C VAL A 150 -24.19 5.84 -13.16
N ALA A 151 -23.57 6.91 -13.66
CA ALA A 151 -24.24 7.89 -14.53
C ALA A 151 -24.65 7.31 -15.90
N GLY A 152 -24.11 6.16 -16.30
CA GLY A 152 -24.41 5.47 -17.57
C GLY A 152 -25.34 4.26 -17.45
N VAL A 153 -25.65 3.79 -16.23
CA VAL A 153 -26.47 2.60 -15.99
C VAL A 153 -27.54 2.94 -14.95
N SER A 154 -28.75 3.25 -15.41
CA SER A 154 -29.90 3.29 -14.51
C SER A 154 -30.21 1.87 -14.04
N GLU A 155 -30.25 1.69 -12.71
CA GLU A 155 -30.97 0.61 -12.04
C GLU A 155 -30.36 -0.80 -12.13
N ILE A 156 -29.27 -1.03 -11.38
CA ILE A 156 -28.97 -2.36 -10.82
C ILE A 156 -28.56 -2.14 -9.35
N GLU A 157 -29.25 -2.86 -8.45
CA GLU A 157 -29.07 -2.89 -6.98
C GLU A 157 -27.63 -2.60 -6.54
N LYS A 158 -27.46 -1.58 -5.68
CA LYS A 158 -26.20 -1.26 -4.99
C LYS A 158 -25.73 -2.48 -4.19
N PRO A 159 -24.68 -3.22 -4.60
CA PRO A 159 -24.01 -4.13 -3.70
C PRO A 159 -23.16 -3.29 -2.74
N SER A 160 -22.97 -3.74 -1.51
CA SER A 160 -22.07 -3.10 -0.54
C SER A 160 -20.67 -2.92 -1.19
N LYS A 161 -20.27 -1.66 -1.39
CA LYS A 161 -19.35 -1.25 -2.47
C LYS A 161 -17.85 -1.40 -2.18
N LEU A 162 -17.44 -1.66 -0.94
CA LEU A 162 -16.03 -1.56 -0.57
C LEU A 162 -15.25 -2.87 -0.76
N LEU A 163 -15.94 -4.02 -0.72
CA LEU A 163 -15.30 -5.34 -0.83
C LEU A 163 -15.23 -5.89 -2.25
N THR A 164 -15.79 -5.19 -3.24
CA THR A 164 -15.74 -5.65 -4.63
C THR A 164 -14.40 -5.33 -5.30
N TRP A 165 -13.63 -4.39 -4.74
CA TRP A 165 -12.38 -3.87 -5.31
C TRP A 165 -11.15 -4.13 -4.43
N LEU A 166 -11.35 -4.94 -3.38
CA LEU A 166 -10.35 -5.44 -2.44
C LEU A 166 -10.39 -6.97 -2.47
#